data_AF-A0A940IAZ4-F1
#
_entry.id   AF-A0A940IAZ4-F1
#
_cell.length_a   1.000
_cell.length_b   1.000
_cell.length_c   1.000
_cell.angle_alpha   90.00
_cell.angle_beta   90.00
_cell.angle_gamma   90.00
#
_symmetry.space_group_name_H-M   'P 1'
#
loop_
_entity.id
_entity.type
_entity.pdbx_description
1 polymer ?
#
loop_
_entity_poly.entity_id
_entity_poly.type
_entity_poly.pdbx_seq_one_letter_code
_entity_poly.pdbx_strand_id
1 'polypeptide(L)'
;MSDTKLRDIISQMKHTKIATDTGKKMHTKMQGIIISDTAPHGDAEIRAKISQHPELTRFFAQESKTEAPIAGHINGKFISRRIDRLIIDDANKTIDILDYKTDTNKNEFIDKYTTQINEY
;
A
#
# COMPACT_ATOMS: atom_id res chain seq x y z
N MET A 1 -2.96 25.15 28.87
CA MET A 1 -1.81 24.31 28.43
C MET A 1 -2.11 22.90 28.89
N SER A 2 -2.18 21.93 27.97
CA SER A 2 -2.55 20.54 28.30
C SER A 2 -1.40 19.86 29.03
N ASP A 3 -1.64 19.48 30.29
CA ASP A 3 -0.69 18.84 31.19
C ASP A 3 -0.54 17.36 30.77
N THR A 4 0.20 17.16 29.67
CA THR A 4 0.38 15.82 29.07
C THR A 4 1.28 15.02 30.00
N LYS A 5 0.73 14.01 30.68
CA LYS A 5 1.49 13.24 31.68
C LYS A 5 2.43 12.28 30.96
N LEU A 6 3.55 11.94 31.59
CA LEU A 6 4.52 10.98 31.07
C LEU A 6 3.88 9.63 30.66
N ARG A 7 2.85 9.20 31.41
CA ARG A 7 2.05 8.00 31.08
C ARG A 7 1.29 8.11 29.76
N ASP A 8 0.83 9.31 29.41
CA ASP A 8 0.09 9.57 28.17
C ASP A 8 1.06 9.54 26.98
N ILE A 9 2.27 10.11 27.16
CA ILE A 9 3.37 10.04 26.18
C ILE A 9 3.80 8.58 25.93
N ILE A 10 4.02 7.80 27.00
CA ILE A 10 4.41 6.39 26.88
C ILE A 10 3.31 5.56 26.19
N SER A 11 2.04 5.82 26.52
CA SER A 11 0.91 5.14 25.88
C SER A 11 0.85 5.50 24.40
N GLN A 12 1.00 6.77 24.05
CA GLN A 12 1.01 7.23 22.66
C GLN A 12 2.17 6.61 21.86
N MET A 13 3.38 6.54 22.43
CA MET A 13 4.53 5.86 21.81
C MET A 13 4.27 4.37 21.57
N LYS A 14 3.65 3.67 22.53
CA LYS A 14 3.29 2.25 22.37
C LYS A 14 2.25 2.06 21.28
N HIS A 15 1.21 2.90 21.24
CA HIS A 15 0.18 2.85 20.19
C HIS A 15 0.78 3.09 18.80
N THR A 16 1.63 4.11 18.64
CA THR A 16 2.31 4.39 17.36
C THR A 16 3.19 3.21 16.91
N LYS A 17 3.93 2.60 17.85
CA LYS A 17 4.77 1.43 17.55
C LYS A 17 3.92 0.22 17.10
N ILE A 18 2.83 -0.08 17.82
CA ILE A 18 1.92 -1.17 17.47
C ILE A 18 1.28 -0.94 16.10
N ALA A 19 0.84 0.28 15.80
CA ALA A 19 0.27 0.64 14.51
C ALA A 19 1.29 0.46 13.37
N THR A 20 2.52 0.91 13.57
CA THR A 20 3.62 0.77 12.61
C THR A 20 3.97 -0.70 12.35
N ASP A 21 4.09 -1.50 13.41
CA ASP A 21 4.41 -2.92 13.32
C ASP A 21 3.28 -3.71 12.65
N THR A 22 2.03 -3.34 12.91
CA THR A 22 0.85 -3.95 12.28
C THR A 22 0.81 -3.63 10.79
N GLY A 23 1.02 -2.36 10.41
CA GLY A 23 1.10 -1.95 9.02
C GLY A 23 2.21 -2.69 8.26
N LYS A 24 3.42 -2.75 8.83
CA LYS A 24 4.55 -3.46 8.21
C LYS A 24 4.26 -4.95 7.99
N LYS A 25 3.66 -5.63 8.98
CA LYS A 25 3.27 -7.04 8.85
C LYS A 25 2.25 -7.24 7.74
N MET A 26 1.28 -6.33 7.64
CA MET A 26 0.27 -6.41 6.60
C MET A 26 0.86 -6.14 5.21
N HIS A 27 1.73 -5.13 5.03
CA HIS A 27 2.44 -4.94 3.76
C HIS A 27 3.23 -6.20 3.38
N THR A 28 3.95 -6.81 4.33
CA THR A 28 4.70 -8.05 4.07
C THR A 28 3.78 -9.19 3.59
N LYS A 29 2.61 -9.35 4.23
CA LYS A 29 1.60 -10.33 3.78
C LYS A 29 1.11 -10.01 2.37
N MET A 30 0.72 -8.76 2.15
CA MET A 30 0.18 -8.28 0.87
C MET A 30 1.20 -8.42 -0.26
N GLN A 31 2.49 -8.19 -0.03
CA GLN A 31 3.57 -8.39 -1.01
C GLN A 31 3.63 -9.83 -1.52
N GLY A 32 3.41 -10.81 -0.64
CA GLY A 32 3.45 -12.22 -1.01
C GLY A 32 2.19 -12.73 -1.70
N ILE A 33 1.16 -11.90 -1.90
CA ILE A 33 -0.08 -12.33 -2.53
C ILE A 33 0.12 -12.44 -4.04
N ILE A 34 -0.21 -13.63 -4.58
CA ILE A 34 -0.39 -13.87 -6.01
C ILE A 34 -1.74 -14.55 -6.20
N ILE A 35 -2.57 -13.98 -7.08
CA ILE A 35 -3.86 -14.52 -7.50
C ILE A 35 -3.70 -15.05 -8.91
N SER A 36 -3.71 -16.37 -9.05
CA SER A 36 -3.65 -17.08 -10.33
C SER A 36 -4.35 -18.44 -10.21
N ASP A 37 -4.85 -18.97 -11.32
CA ASP A 37 -5.52 -20.28 -11.33
C ASP A 37 -4.53 -21.44 -11.17
N THR A 38 -3.28 -21.24 -11.59
CA THR A 38 -2.26 -22.29 -11.69
C THR A 38 -1.32 -22.37 -10.49
N ALA A 39 -1.04 -21.25 -9.83
CA ALA A 39 -0.06 -21.18 -8.75
C ALA A 39 -0.37 -20.04 -7.75
N PRO A 40 -1.53 -20.05 -7.08
CA PRO A 40 -1.89 -18.96 -6.17
C PRO A 40 -1.00 -19.01 -4.91
N HIS A 41 -0.51 -17.86 -4.45
CA HIS A 41 0.46 -17.74 -3.34
C HIS A 41 0.03 -16.70 -2.29
N GLY A 42 0.51 -16.86 -1.05
CA GLY A 42 0.23 -15.95 0.07
C GLY A 42 -1.01 -16.33 0.90
N ASP A 43 -1.44 -15.38 1.74
CA ASP A 43 -2.53 -15.54 2.71
C ASP A 43 -3.89 -15.77 2.03
N ALA A 44 -4.52 -16.92 2.29
CA ALA A 44 -5.74 -17.35 1.60
C ALA A 44 -6.95 -16.47 1.88
N GLU A 45 -7.09 -15.93 3.10
CA GLU A 45 -8.20 -15.04 3.45
C GLU A 45 -8.09 -13.70 2.73
N ILE A 46 -6.87 -13.15 2.68
CA ILE A 46 -6.60 -11.91 1.96
C ILE A 46 -6.89 -12.08 0.47
N ARG A 47 -6.45 -13.19 -0.13
CA ARG A 47 -6.78 -13.49 -1.54
C ARG A 47 -8.27 -13.55 -1.78
N ALA A 48 -9.01 -14.29 -0.95
CA ALA A 48 -10.45 -14.41 -1.10
C ALA A 48 -11.15 -13.05 -1.04
N LYS A 49 -10.70 -12.15 -0.17
CA LYS A 49 -11.21 -10.76 -0.10
C LYS A 49 -10.86 -9.96 -1.35
N ILE A 50 -9.63 -10.03 -1.84
CA ILE A 50 -9.22 -9.31 -3.06
C ILE A 50 -9.99 -9.84 -4.28
N SER A 51 -10.21 -11.15 -4.38
CA SER A 51 -10.96 -11.76 -5.48
C SER A 51 -12.43 -11.37 -5.52
N GLN A 52 -13.00 -10.82 -4.44
CA GLN A 52 -14.33 -10.20 -4.44
C GLN A 52 -14.36 -8.84 -5.16
N HIS A 53 -13.17 -8.30 -5.47
CA HIS A 53 -12.95 -7.02 -6.16
C HIS A 53 -12.16 -7.27 -7.45
N PRO A 54 -12.85 -7.60 -8.57
CA PRO A 54 -12.21 -7.89 -9.85
C PRO A 54 -11.24 -6.78 -10.31
N GLU A 55 -11.56 -5.52 -10.01
CA GLU A 55 -10.73 -4.34 -10.31
C GLU A 55 -9.36 -4.37 -9.62
N LEU A 56 -9.26 -5.04 -8.47
CA LEU A 56 -8.02 -5.19 -7.70
C LEU A 56 -7.24 -6.43 -8.12
N THR A 57 -7.91 -7.47 -8.60
CA THR A 57 -7.30 -8.78 -8.86
C THR A 57 -6.10 -8.68 -9.82
N ARG A 58 -6.18 -7.83 -10.85
CA ARG A 58 -5.08 -7.59 -11.79
C ARG A 58 -3.78 -7.12 -11.13
N PHE A 59 -3.85 -6.38 -10.02
CA PHE A 59 -2.66 -5.92 -9.29
C PHE A 59 -1.95 -7.02 -8.51
N PHE A 60 -2.62 -8.17 -8.32
CA PHE A 60 -2.08 -9.34 -7.63
C PHE A 60 -1.85 -10.50 -8.59
N ALA A 61 -2.00 -10.29 -9.89
CA ALA A 61 -1.59 -11.26 -10.90
C ALA A 61 -0.06 -11.39 -10.92
N GLN A 62 0.45 -12.50 -11.48
CA GLN A 62 1.87 -12.83 -11.44
C GLN A 62 2.74 -11.83 -12.22
N GLU A 63 2.17 -11.21 -13.24
CA GLU A 63 2.79 -10.20 -14.09
C GLU A 63 2.86 -8.80 -13.45
N SER A 64 2.08 -8.56 -12.39
CA SER A 64 2.09 -7.28 -11.66
C SER A 64 3.39 -7.13 -10.87
N LYS A 65 4.03 -5.97 -10.99
CA LYS A 65 5.25 -5.67 -10.25
C LYS A 65 4.89 -5.33 -8.81
N THR A 66 5.61 -5.95 -7.88
CA THR A 66 5.42 -5.75 -6.44
C THR A 66 6.60 -4.97 -5.88
N GLU A 67 6.34 -4.03 -4.97
CA GLU A 67 7.38 -3.20 -4.33
C GLU A 67 8.28 -2.50 -5.38
N ALA A 68 7.65 -2.01 -6.43
CA ALA A 68 8.34 -1.52 -7.62
C ALA A 68 9.07 -0.20 -7.30
N PRO A 69 10.41 -0.14 -7.43
CA PRO A 69 11.13 1.11 -7.30
C PRO A 69 10.86 2.00 -8.52
N ILE A 70 10.53 3.26 -8.25
CA ILE A 70 10.38 4.30 -9.27
C ILE A 70 11.36 5.43 -8.98
N ALA A 71 11.99 5.95 -10.03
CA ALA A 71 12.84 7.12 -9.95
C ALA A 71 12.68 7.96 -11.22
N GLY A 72 12.56 9.28 -11.08
CA GLY A 72 12.36 10.17 -12.22
C GLY A 72 12.20 11.62 -11.81
N HIS A 73 11.94 12.48 -12.79
CA HIS A 73 11.60 13.88 -12.54
C HIS A 73 10.13 14.12 -12.89
N ILE A 74 9.39 14.70 -11.96
CA ILE A 74 8.00 15.12 -12.15
C ILE A 74 7.95 16.61 -11.85
N ASN A 75 7.50 17.41 -12.82
CA ASN A 75 7.45 18.88 -12.70
C ASN A 75 8.77 19.51 -12.22
N GLY A 76 9.91 18.99 -12.70
CA GLY A 76 11.25 19.48 -12.34
C GLY A 76 11.78 19.01 -10.98
N LYS A 77 11.02 18.21 -10.22
CA LYS A 77 11.43 17.64 -8.94
C LYS A 77 11.84 16.18 -9.11
N PHE A 78 13.02 15.80 -8.61
CA PHE A 78 13.40 14.40 -8.54
C PHE A 78 12.55 13.66 -7.49
N ILE A 79 11.93 12.56 -7.92
CA ILE A 79 11.14 11.66 -7.10
C ILE A 79 11.80 10.28 -7.15
N SER A 80 12.01 9.68 -5.98
CA SER A 80 12.50 8.30 -5.83
C SER A 80 11.70 7.63 -4.73
N ARG A 81 10.85 6.67 -5.10
CA ARG A 81 9.89 6.03 -4.20
C ARG A 81 9.70 4.57 -4.58
N ARG A 82 8.87 3.89 -3.80
CA ARG A 82 8.47 2.51 -4.03
C ARG A 82 6.96 2.43 -4.01
N ILE A 83 6.39 1.78 -5.02
CA ILE A 83 4.95 1.57 -5.15
C ILE A 83 4.65 0.14 -4.75
N ASP A 84 3.58 -0.08 -3.96
CA ASP A 84 3.23 -1.42 -3.49
C ASP A 84 2.95 -2.37 -4.67
N ARG A 85 2.12 -1.95 -5.63
CA ARG A 85 1.79 -2.70 -6.85
C ARG A 85 1.77 -1.80 -8.09
N LEU A 86 2.37 -2.28 -9.18
CA LEU A 86 2.54 -1.53 -10.43
C LEU A 86 2.27 -2.43 -11.64
N ILE A 87 1.37 -1.99 -12.51
CA ILE A 87 1.12 -2.60 -13.82
C ILE A 87 1.56 -1.60 -14.88
N ILE A 88 2.33 -2.09 -15.86
CA ILE A 88 2.74 -1.32 -17.02
C ILE A 88 2.10 -1.97 -18.23
N ASP A 89 1.26 -1.23 -18.94
CA ASP A 89 0.66 -1.63 -20.20
C ASP A 89 1.26 -0.78 -21.32
N ASP A 90 2.27 -1.34 -21.98
CA ASP A 90 2.98 -0.67 -23.06
C ASP A 90 2.10 -0.50 -24.32
N ALA A 91 1.13 -1.40 -24.53
CA ALA A 91 0.24 -1.35 -25.70
C ALA A 91 -0.70 -0.15 -25.62
N ASN A 92 -1.27 0.09 -24.44
CA ASN A 92 -2.16 1.23 -24.17
C ASN A 92 -1.42 2.47 -23.67
N LYS A 93 -0.10 2.37 -23.44
CA LYS A 93 0.75 3.43 -22.85
C LYS A 93 0.23 3.92 -21.50
N THR A 94 -0.24 2.99 -20.67
CA THR A 94 -0.79 3.29 -19.35
C THR A 94 0.04 2.66 -18.24
N ILE A 95 0.14 3.37 -17.14
CA ILE A 95 0.74 2.87 -15.90
C ILE A 95 -0.35 2.91 -14.83
N ASP A 96 -0.67 1.75 -14.29
CA ASP A 96 -1.63 1.61 -13.21
C ASP A 96 -0.88 1.31 -11.91
N ILE A 97 -1.23 2.04 -10.85
CA ILE A 97 -0.59 1.93 -9.55
C ILE A 97 -1.63 1.62 -8.48
N LEU A 98 -1.24 0.79 -7.53
CA LEU A 98 -2.03 0.52 -6.33
C LEU A 98 -1.11 0.67 -5.12
N ASP A 99 -1.53 1.54 -4.20
CA ASP A 99 -0.91 1.80 -2.91
C ASP A 99 -1.97 1.51 -1.85
N TYR A 100 -1.74 0.51 -1.00
CA TYR A 100 -2.74 0.06 -0.02
C TYR A 100 -2.38 0.56 1.37
N LYS A 101 -3.42 0.88 2.15
CA LYS A 101 -3.29 1.44 3.49
C LYS A 101 -4.01 0.56 4.51
N THR A 102 -3.47 0.53 5.73
CA THR A 102 -3.94 -0.36 6.81
C THR A 102 -4.56 0.40 7.96
N ASP A 103 -5.02 1.63 7.72
CA ASP A 103 -5.61 2.47 8.75
C ASP A 103 -6.94 1.92 9.22
N THR A 104 -7.23 2.14 10.50
CA THR A 104 -8.51 1.77 11.11
C THR A 104 -9.66 2.69 10.68
N ASN A 105 -9.35 3.88 10.16
CA ASN A 105 -10.34 4.85 9.68
C ASN A 105 -9.99 5.32 8.26
N LYS A 106 -10.68 4.76 7.27
CA LYS A 106 -10.45 5.03 5.84
C LYS A 106 -10.62 6.51 5.47
N ASN A 107 -11.57 7.20 6.10
CA ASN A 107 -11.98 8.53 5.68
C ASN A 107 -11.08 9.64 6.25
N GLU A 108 -10.37 9.36 7.34
CA GLU A 108 -9.56 10.34 8.04
C GLU A 108 -8.35 10.81 7.24
N PHE A 109 -7.87 9.98 6.30
CA PHE A 109 -6.63 10.22 5.57
C PHE A 109 -6.79 10.21 4.04
N ILE A 110 -8.03 10.20 3.54
CA ILE A 110 -8.30 10.09 2.10
C ILE A 110 -7.62 11.23 1.30
N ASP A 111 -7.68 12.46 1.80
CA ASP A 111 -7.09 13.63 1.13
C ASP A 111 -5.56 13.54 1.12
N LYS A 112 -4.97 13.06 2.22
CA LYS A 112 -3.54 12.82 2.34
C LYS A 112 -3.07 11.76 1.33
N TYR A 113 -3.82 10.67 1.18
CA TYR A 113 -3.47 9.59 0.25
C TYR A 113 -3.68 9.99 -1.20
N THR A 114 -4.73 10.75 -1.49
CA THR A 114 -4.96 11.31 -2.82
C THR A 114 -3.81 12.25 -3.21
N THR A 115 -3.38 13.12 -2.28
CA THR A 115 -2.24 14.00 -2.50
C THR A 115 -0.96 13.21 -2.75
N GLN A 116 -0.70 12.15 -1.95
CA GLN A 116 0.46 11.28 -2.13
C GLN A 116 0.48 10.61 -3.52
N ILE A 117 -0.68 10.16 -3.99
CA ILE A 117 -0.81 9.54 -5.32
C ILE A 117 -0.58 10.55 -6.44
N ASN A 118 -1.06 11.79 -6.29
CA ASN A 118 -0.85 12.86 -7.28
C ASN A 118 0.59 13.40 -7.33
N GLU A 119 1.44 13.05 -6.35
CA GLU A 119 2.88 13.33 -6.41
C GLU A 119 3.65 12.28 -7.24
N TYR A 120 3.01 11.16 -7.59
CA TYR A 120 3.54 10.15 -8.51
C TYR A 120 3.31 10.56 -9.96
#